data_AF-A0A7Z9MGP4-F1
#
_entry.id   AF-A0A7Z9MGP4-F1
#
_cell.length_a   1.000
_cell.length_b   1.000
_cell.length_c   1.000
_cell.angle_alpha   90.00
_cell.angle_beta   90.00
_cell.angle_gamma   90.00
#
_symmetry.space_group_name_H-M   'P 1'
#
loop_
_entity.id
_entity.type
_entity.pdbx_description
1 polymer ?
#
loop_
_entity_poly.entity_id
_entity_poly.type
_entity_poly.pdbx_seq_one_letter_code
_entity_poly.pdbx_strand_id
1 'polypeptide(L)'
;MWLNKSIVLLTLFLINCSGQSEKETARLTQYVSGTDFSFEMVHVTSKEGNFWISRTEIPWDLYDIFLQFINSPDNLYAGVDAVTGPTPAYASVDRGFGRSNYPAISMSAQAAESFCNWLSTRTNQTISIPTIEQWNSANTMGGGAWHKWNADKTTHPIATTKPNTLGIYDMRGNVGEWVTTKDGPRVIGGSFRTPAEEIGSSSLLTPIKDWNITDPQLPRSPWWFADADFVGLRIVINKENYNE
;
A
#
# COMPACT_ATOMS: atom_id res chain seq x y z
N MET A 1 54.19 -25.79 -54.64
CA MET A 1 52.99 -25.92 -53.79
C MET A 1 52.64 -24.52 -53.29
N TRP A 2 51.66 -23.89 -53.91
CA TRP A 2 51.27 -22.49 -53.66
C TRP A 2 50.26 -22.40 -52.52
N LEU A 3 50.40 -21.36 -51.70
CA LEU A 3 49.56 -21.03 -50.55
C LEU A 3 48.10 -20.77 -50.96
N ASN A 4 47.15 -21.19 -50.12
CA ASN A 4 45.82 -20.58 -50.08
C ASN A 4 45.46 -20.31 -48.61
N LYS A 5 45.69 -19.07 -48.14
CA LYS A 5 45.19 -18.58 -46.86
C LYS A 5 43.88 -17.84 -47.13
N SER A 6 42.75 -18.46 -46.80
CA SER A 6 41.45 -17.80 -46.84
C SER A 6 41.36 -16.77 -45.71
N ILE A 7 41.23 -15.50 -46.09
CA ILE A 7 40.91 -14.39 -45.18
C ILE A 7 39.39 -14.37 -45.02
N VAL A 8 38.89 -14.62 -43.81
CA VAL A 8 37.48 -14.42 -43.46
C VAL A 8 37.31 -12.97 -43.04
N LEU A 9 36.61 -12.17 -43.84
CA LEU A 9 36.19 -10.81 -43.49
C LEU A 9 35.01 -10.90 -42.51
N LEU A 10 35.25 -10.60 -41.24
CA LEU A 10 34.21 -10.48 -40.22
C LEU A 10 33.62 -9.07 -40.29
N THR A 11 32.45 -8.90 -40.90
CA THR A 11 31.70 -7.64 -40.89
C THR A 11 31.12 -7.41 -39.49
N LEU A 12 31.72 -6.49 -38.73
CA LEU A 12 31.14 -5.97 -37.49
C LEU A 12 29.87 -5.15 -37.84
N PHE A 13 28.70 -5.72 -37.55
CA PHE A 13 27.48 -4.92 -37.42
C PHE A 13 27.56 -4.15 -36.10
N LEU A 14 27.89 -2.86 -36.17
CA LEU A 14 27.70 -1.94 -35.06
C LEU A 14 26.18 -1.74 -34.88
N ILE A 15 25.58 -2.53 -34.00
CA ILE A 15 24.24 -2.26 -33.49
C ILE A 15 24.37 -1.01 -32.62
N ASN A 16 23.95 0.12 -33.18
CA ASN A 16 23.84 1.37 -32.46
C ASN A 16 22.64 1.27 -31.51
N CYS A 17 22.85 0.64 -30.35
CA CYS A 17 21.85 0.53 -29.30
C CYS A 17 21.75 1.90 -28.64
N SER A 18 20.78 2.72 -29.06
CA SER A 18 20.39 3.92 -28.34
C SER A 18 19.81 3.49 -26.99
N GLY A 19 20.67 3.30 -26.00
CA GLY A 19 20.26 3.14 -24.61
C GLY A 19 19.62 4.44 -24.13
N GLN A 20 18.30 4.53 -24.22
CA GLN A 20 17.58 5.43 -23.34
C GLN A 20 17.78 4.89 -21.93
N SER A 21 18.59 5.56 -21.12
CA SER A 21 18.64 5.28 -19.68
C SER A 21 17.23 5.50 -19.14
N GLU A 22 16.54 4.42 -18.77
CA GLU A 22 15.30 4.54 -18.00
C GLU A 22 15.62 5.38 -16.77
N LYS A 23 15.01 6.56 -16.68
CA LYS A 23 15.23 7.47 -15.57
C LYS A 23 14.66 6.80 -14.33
N GLU A 24 15.53 6.29 -13.46
CA GLU A 24 15.12 5.58 -12.25
C GLU A 24 14.20 6.49 -11.42
N THR A 25 13.03 5.96 -11.04
CA THR A 25 12.05 6.72 -10.25
C THR A 25 12.62 6.97 -8.86
N ALA A 26 12.60 8.23 -8.40
CA ALA A 26 13.16 8.60 -7.11
C ALA A 26 12.52 7.82 -5.95
N ARG A 27 13.37 7.36 -5.02
CA ARG A 27 13.02 6.64 -3.80
C ARG A 27 13.38 7.44 -2.56
N LEU A 28 12.59 7.28 -1.51
CA LEU A 28 12.85 7.82 -0.18
C LEU A 28 12.64 6.70 0.84
N THR A 29 13.62 6.46 1.70
CA THR A 29 13.44 5.59 2.88
C THR A 29 12.93 6.42 4.04
N GLN A 30 11.74 6.08 4.54
CA GLN A 30 11.15 6.71 5.71
C GLN A 30 11.40 5.85 6.95
N TYR A 31 12.02 6.45 7.96
CA TYR A 31 12.28 5.84 9.26
C TYR A 31 11.16 6.19 10.24
N VAL A 32 10.78 5.24 11.10
CA VAL A 32 9.76 5.43 12.14
C VAL A 32 10.46 5.69 13.48
N SER A 33 10.32 6.90 14.02
CA SER A 33 11.04 7.28 15.25
C SER A 33 10.67 6.39 16.45
N GLY A 34 11.70 5.91 17.13
CA GLY A 34 11.59 5.02 18.30
C GLY A 34 11.44 3.54 17.95
N THR A 35 11.68 3.14 16.70
CA THR A 35 11.69 1.74 16.25
C THR A 35 12.80 1.49 15.23
N ASP A 36 13.08 0.22 14.95
CA ASP A 36 14.00 -0.18 13.87
C ASP A 36 13.28 -0.31 12.52
N PHE A 37 12.00 0.07 12.44
CA PHE A 37 11.20 -0.08 11.23
C PHE A 37 11.44 1.09 10.26
N SER A 38 11.60 0.74 8.99
CA SER A 38 11.64 1.69 7.89
C SER A 38 10.88 1.14 6.68
N PHE A 39 10.41 2.03 5.82
CA PHE A 39 9.71 1.66 4.58
C PHE A 39 10.09 2.59 3.44
N GLU A 40 9.92 2.11 2.22
CA GLU A 40 10.25 2.88 1.02
C GLU A 40 9.02 3.61 0.46
N MET A 41 9.28 4.82 0.01
CA MET A 41 8.35 5.70 -0.68
C MET A 41 8.82 5.94 -2.11
N VAL A 42 7.86 6.19 -2.99
CA VAL A 42 8.04 6.40 -4.42
C VAL A 42 7.54 7.79 -4.79
N HIS A 43 8.38 8.57 -5.46
CA HIS A 43 7.96 9.88 -5.96
C HIS A 43 6.98 9.71 -7.14
N VAL A 44 5.85 10.41 -7.08
CA VAL A 44 4.84 10.45 -8.15
C VAL A 44 4.58 11.90 -8.52
N THR A 45 4.68 12.20 -9.82
CA THR A 45 4.26 13.47 -10.40
C THR A 45 2.89 13.30 -11.03
N SER A 46 1.92 14.08 -10.55
CA SER A 46 0.55 14.09 -11.08
C SER A 46 0.15 15.49 -11.53
N LYS A 47 -1.04 15.60 -12.12
CA LYS A 47 -1.63 16.90 -12.47
C LYS A 47 -1.95 17.77 -11.24
N GLU A 48 -2.15 17.15 -10.08
CA GLU A 48 -2.53 17.82 -8.83
C GLU A 48 -1.32 18.18 -7.96
N GLY A 49 -0.13 17.78 -8.40
CA GLY A 49 1.13 18.04 -7.71
C GLY A 49 1.98 16.79 -7.53
N ASN A 50 3.11 16.99 -6.87
CA ASN A 50 4.06 15.95 -6.54
C ASN A 50 3.79 15.43 -5.13
N PHE A 51 3.84 14.12 -4.95
CA PHE A 51 3.72 13.48 -3.65
C PHE A 51 4.60 12.24 -3.61
N TRP A 52 4.77 11.68 -2.41
CA TRP A 52 5.37 10.38 -2.23
C TRP A 52 4.30 9.38 -1.84
N ILE A 53 4.36 8.15 -2.35
CA ILE A 53 3.45 7.06 -1.99
C ILE A 53 4.23 5.84 -1.53
N SER A 54 3.73 5.09 -0.54
CA SER A 54 4.42 3.88 -0.09
C SER A 54 4.56 2.86 -1.22
N ARG A 55 5.75 2.25 -1.32
CA ARG A 55 6.12 1.34 -2.40
C ARG A 55 5.26 0.07 -2.43
N THR A 56 4.72 -0.33 -1.28
CA THR A 56 3.83 -1.47 -1.05
C THR A 56 2.60 -1.02 -0.26
N GLU A 57 1.67 -1.94 -0.04
CA GLU A 57 0.70 -1.77 1.06
C GLU A 57 1.45 -1.66 2.40
N ILE A 58 0.79 -1.07 3.40
CA ILE A 58 1.27 -1.05 4.77
C ILE A 58 1.29 -2.48 5.31
N PRO A 59 2.46 -3.01 5.71
CA PRO A 59 2.53 -4.35 6.26
C PRO A 59 2.05 -4.35 7.71
N TRP A 60 1.61 -5.53 8.14
CA TRP A 60 1.31 -5.82 9.53
C TRP A 60 2.47 -5.51 10.48
N ASP A 61 3.73 -5.70 10.05
CA ASP A 61 4.93 -5.40 10.84
C ASP A 61 4.99 -3.93 11.30
N LEU A 62 4.51 -3.00 10.45
CA LEU A 62 4.40 -1.58 10.83
C LEU A 62 3.11 -1.30 11.59
N TYR A 63 1.99 -1.88 11.16
CA TYR A 63 0.70 -1.63 11.79
C TYR A 63 0.66 -2.15 13.24
N ASP A 64 1.39 -3.22 13.55
CA ASP A 64 1.49 -3.75 14.92
C ASP A 64 2.20 -2.83 15.88
N ILE A 65 3.17 -2.05 15.42
CA ILE A 65 3.82 -1.03 16.23
C ILE A 65 2.79 0.02 16.64
N PHE A 66 1.93 0.44 15.70
CA PHE A 66 0.82 1.34 16.00
C PHE A 66 -0.15 0.72 17.01
N LEU A 67 -0.56 -0.54 16.81
CA LEU A 67 -1.43 -1.25 17.74
C LEU A 67 -0.83 -1.35 19.14
N GLN A 68 0.47 -1.62 19.26
CA GLN A 68 1.15 -1.66 20.56
C GLN A 68 1.15 -0.28 21.23
N PHE A 69 1.37 0.79 20.46
CA PHE A 69 1.35 2.15 20.98
C PHE A 69 -0.03 2.51 21.57
N ILE A 70 -1.09 2.39 20.78
CA ILE A 70 -2.45 2.77 21.20
C ILE A 70 -3.04 1.88 22.30
N ASN A 71 -2.55 0.65 22.44
CA ASN A 71 -2.96 -0.26 23.53
C ASN A 71 -2.03 -0.19 24.75
N SER A 72 -1.03 0.70 24.77
CA SER A 72 -0.18 0.88 25.95
C SER A 72 -1.00 1.44 27.12
N PRO A 73 -0.72 1.02 28.37
CA PRO A 73 -1.44 1.50 29.54
C PRO A 73 -1.53 3.02 29.60
N ASP A 74 -0.42 3.71 29.37
CA ASP A 74 -0.34 5.18 29.43
C ASP A 74 -1.33 5.87 28.48
N ASN A 75 -1.49 5.32 27.26
CA ASN A 75 -2.42 5.86 26.27
C ASN A 75 -3.88 5.47 26.56
N LEU A 76 -4.13 4.32 27.17
CA LEU A 76 -5.47 3.91 27.60
C LEU A 76 -5.96 4.74 28.81
N TYR A 77 -5.06 5.16 29.69
CA TYR A 77 -5.37 5.96 30.89
C TYR A 77 -5.47 7.47 30.65
N ALA A 78 -4.98 7.99 29.51
CA ALA A 78 -4.99 9.42 29.19
C ALA A 78 -6.40 10.04 29.08
N GLY A 79 -7.46 9.22 28.97
CA GLY A 79 -8.79 9.50 29.52
C GLY A 79 -9.67 10.58 28.88
N VAL A 80 -9.16 11.69 28.34
CA VAL A 80 -9.98 12.74 27.71
C VAL A 80 -9.15 13.48 26.64
N ASP A 81 -9.64 13.42 25.41
CA ASP A 81 -9.29 14.25 24.23
C ASP A 81 -8.18 13.82 23.24
N ALA A 82 -7.97 12.53 23.01
CA ALA A 82 -7.32 12.02 21.79
C ALA A 82 -7.52 10.51 21.65
N VAL A 83 -8.13 10.06 20.56
CA VAL A 83 -8.20 8.65 20.11
C VAL A 83 -8.63 7.65 21.20
N THR A 84 -9.92 7.29 21.24
CA THR A 84 -10.34 6.10 21.99
C THR A 84 -9.56 4.90 21.46
N GLY A 85 -8.65 4.30 22.25
CA GLY A 85 -7.84 3.17 21.81
C GLY A 85 -8.69 2.07 21.17
N PRO A 86 -8.15 1.31 20.21
CA PRO A 86 -8.91 0.31 19.50
C PRO A 86 -9.47 -0.71 20.47
N THR A 87 -10.77 -0.97 20.37
CA THR A 87 -11.33 -2.14 21.06
C THR A 87 -10.55 -3.36 20.58
N PRO A 88 -10.06 -4.22 21.51
CA PRO A 88 -9.35 -5.44 21.14
C PRO A 88 -10.18 -6.20 20.11
N ALA A 89 -9.53 -6.61 19.01
CA ALA A 89 -10.23 -7.37 18.00
C ALA A 89 -10.72 -8.69 18.62
N TYR A 90 -11.99 -9.03 18.34
CA TYR A 90 -12.61 -10.23 18.87
C TYR A 90 -11.95 -11.53 18.38
N ALA A 91 -11.36 -11.50 17.18
CA ALA A 91 -10.64 -12.60 16.57
C ALA A 91 -9.31 -12.12 15.99
N SER A 92 -8.46 -13.07 15.57
CA SER A 92 -7.22 -12.73 14.86
C SER A 92 -7.53 -11.92 13.60
N VAL A 93 -7.10 -10.66 13.58
CA VAL A 93 -7.39 -9.71 12.50
C VAL A 93 -6.74 -10.09 11.18
N ASP A 94 -5.70 -10.92 11.23
CA ASP A 94 -5.01 -11.47 10.09
C ASP A 94 -5.75 -12.63 9.39
N ARG A 95 -6.82 -13.15 10.01
CA ARG A 95 -7.63 -14.29 9.53
C ARG A 95 -6.84 -15.57 9.23
N GLY A 96 -5.61 -15.68 9.73
CA GLY A 96 -4.69 -16.73 9.35
C GLY A 96 -4.16 -16.62 7.91
N PHE A 97 -4.32 -15.48 7.25
CA PHE A 97 -3.82 -15.24 5.88
C PHE A 97 -2.33 -14.90 5.83
N GLY A 98 -1.78 -14.42 6.94
CA GLY A 98 -0.36 -14.13 7.09
C GLY A 98 -0.12 -12.86 7.90
N ARG A 99 1.09 -12.72 8.46
CA ARG A 99 1.45 -11.63 9.37
C ARG A 99 2.72 -10.91 8.95
N SER A 100 3.89 -11.52 9.10
CA SER A 100 5.15 -10.84 8.76
C SER A 100 5.34 -10.73 7.26
N ASN A 101 5.58 -9.50 6.79
CA ASN A 101 5.60 -9.08 5.38
C ASN A 101 4.26 -9.25 4.65
N TYR A 102 3.14 -9.39 5.36
CA TYR A 102 1.81 -9.42 4.74
C TYR A 102 1.13 -8.05 4.87
N PRO A 103 0.25 -7.67 3.94
CA PRO A 103 -0.52 -6.44 4.05
C PRO A 103 -1.37 -6.47 5.32
N ALA A 104 -1.39 -5.36 6.06
CA ALA A 104 -2.34 -5.19 7.13
C ALA A 104 -3.76 -5.13 6.55
N ILE A 105 -4.71 -5.81 7.20
CA ILE A 105 -6.11 -5.91 6.73
C ILE A 105 -7.14 -5.66 7.83
N SER A 106 -8.40 -5.51 7.43
CA SER A 106 -9.57 -5.42 8.31
C SER A 106 -9.72 -4.12 9.09
N MET A 107 -8.88 -3.10 8.87
CA MET A 107 -9.04 -1.80 9.52
C MET A 107 -10.19 -0.99 8.91
N SER A 108 -10.92 -0.26 9.75
CA SER A 108 -11.85 0.75 9.26
C SER A 108 -11.12 1.96 8.66
N ALA A 109 -11.82 2.78 7.88
CA ALA A 109 -11.26 4.03 7.38
C ALA A 109 -10.81 4.98 8.52
N GLN A 110 -11.55 5.00 9.63
CA GLN A 110 -11.21 5.78 10.82
C GLN A 110 -9.93 5.26 11.49
N ALA A 111 -9.74 3.95 11.53
CA ALA A 111 -8.52 3.33 12.04
C ALA A 111 -7.31 3.61 11.14
N ALA A 112 -7.49 3.58 9.82
CA ALA A 112 -6.48 3.97 8.86
C ALA A 112 -6.07 5.44 9.00
N GLU A 113 -7.03 6.35 9.21
CA GLU A 113 -6.75 7.78 9.44
C GLU A 113 -5.98 7.99 10.74
N SER A 114 -6.38 7.31 11.82
CA SER A 114 -5.68 7.35 13.11
C SER A 114 -4.24 6.82 13.01
N PHE A 115 -4.03 5.76 12.22
CA PHE A 115 -2.70 5.26 11.89
C PHE A 115 -1.85 6.30 11.14
N CYS A 116 -2.41 6.97 10.13
CA CYS A 116 -1.71 8.03 9.39
C CYS A 116 -1.33 9.21 10.31
N ASN A 117 -2.22 9.62 11.23
CA ASN A 117 -1.95 10.65 12.22
C ASN A 117 -0.81 10.26 13.15
N TRP A 118 -0.85 9.04 13.70
CA TRP A 118 0.23 8.52 14.52
C TRP A 118 1.55 8.49 13.75
N LEU A 119 1.55 7.94 12.54
CA LEU A 119 2.76 7.82 11.74
C LEU A 119 3.35 9.19 11.39
N SER A 120 2.51 10.18 11.09
CA SER A 120 2.92 11.57 10.88
C SER A 120 3.75 12.11 12.05
N THR A 121 3.32 11.85 13.30
CA THR A 121 4.07 12.26 14.50
C THR A 121 5.40 11.53 14.64
N ARG A 122 5.46 10.26 14.20
CA ARG A 122 6.67 9.42 14.29
C ARG A 122 7.69 9.73 13.21
N THR A 123 7.27 10.29 12.09
CA THR A 123 8.14 10.58 10.94
C THR A 123 8.44 12.05 10.76
N ASN A 124 7.72 12.94 11.47
CA ASN A 124 7.69 14.38 11.21
C ASN A 124 7.37 14.69 9.74
N GLN A 125 6.33 14.03 9.21
CA GLN A 125 5.83 14.20 7.85
C GLN A 125 4.31 14.33 7.88
N THR A 126 3.74 14.95 6.86
CA THR A 126 2.29 14.99 6.66
C THR A 126 1.85 13.72 5.91
N ILE A 127 1.50 12.67 6.67
CA ILE A 127 1.07 11.38 6.13
C ILE A 127 -0.45 11.28 6.12
N SER A 128 -1.02 10.82 5.00
CA SER A 128 -2.45 10.61 4.88
C SER A 128 -2.80 9.37 4.06
N ILE A 129 -4.07 8.98 4.11
CA ILE A 129 -4.67 8.08 3.11
C ILE A 129 -4.61 8.80 1.74
N PRO A 130 -4.25 8.13 0.63
CA PRO A 130 -4.23 8.73 -0.70
C PRO A 130 -5.63 9.23 -1.11
N THR A 131 -5.70 10.31 -1.88
CA THR A 131 -6.90 10.60 -2.67
C THR A 131 -7.05 9.59 -3.80
N ILE A 132 -8.26 9.44 -4.35
CA ILE A 132 -8.48 8.60 -5.53
C ILE A 132 -7.64 9.06 -6.73
N GLU A 133 -7.40 10.36 -6.88
CA GLU A 133 -6.56 10.94 -7.94
C GLU A 133 -5.07 10.65 -7.74
N GLN A 134 -4.57 10.73 -6.51
CA GLN A 134 -3.20 10.32 -6.16
C GLN A 134 -3.00 8.82 -6.42
N TRP A 135 -3.94 7.99 -5.98
CA TRP A 135 -3.89 6.55 -6.19
C TRP A 135 -3.86 6.19 -7.69
N ASN A 136 -4.75 6.80 -8.47
CA ASN A 136 -4.79 6.59 -9.92
C ASN A 136 -3.52 7.06 -10.63
N SER A 137 -2.90 8.14 -10.16
CA SER A 137 -1.62 8.63 -10.70
C SER A 137 -0.46 7.67 -10.40
N ALA A 138 -0.52 6.94 -9.28
CA ALA A 138 0.45 5.92 -8.92
C ALA A 138 0.20 4.58 -9.63
N ASN A 139 -1.04 4.27 -10.03
CA ASN A 139 -1.43 3.02 -10.72
C ASN A 139 -1.05 3.03 -12.21
N THR A 140 0.24 3.10 -12.49
CA THR A 140 0.79 3.11 -13.86
C THR A 140 0.74 1.74 -14.55
N MET A 141 1.25 1.65 -15.78
CA MET A 141 1.30 0.41 -16.56
C MET A 141 2.23 -0.64 -15.93
N GLY A 142 2.08 -1.89 -16.35
CA GLY A 142 2.80 -3.02 -15.75
C GLY A 142 2.19 -3.43 -14.41
N GLY A 143 3.00 -4.04 -13.55
CA GLY A 143 2.53 -4.61 -12.30
C GLY A 143 2.01 -6.04 -12.46
N GLY A 144 2.28 -6.88 -11.45
CA GLY A 144 1.56 -8.12 -11.21
C GLY A 144 0.46 -7.92 -10.18
N ALA A 145 -0.33 -8.98 -9.96
CA ALA A 145 -1.47 -8.93 -9.07
C ALA A 145 -1.74 -10.31 -8.45
N TRP A 146 -2.12 -10.31 -7.18
CA TRP A 146 -2.78 -11.43 -6.53
C TRP A 146 -4.30 -11.22 -6.62
N HIS A 147 -5.01 -12.10 -7.31
CA HIS A 147 -6.42 -11.97 -7.63
C HIS A 147 -7.15 -13.31 -7.44
N LYS A 148 -8.46 -13.31 -7.66
CA LYS A 148 -9.35 -14.47 -7.43
C LYS A 148 -8.86 -15.79 -8.03
N TRP A 149 -8.15 -15.70 -9.15
CA TRP A 149 -7.75 -16.86 -9.95
C TRP A 149 -6.36 -17.41 -9.60
N ASN A 150 -5.53 -16.68 -8.86
CA ASN A 150 -4.16 -17.09 -8.55
C ASN A 150 -3.75 -16.92 -7.07
N ALA A 151 -4.60 -16.35 -6.22
CA ALA A 151 -4.26 -16.02 -4.84
C ALA A 151 -4.68 -17.08 -3.80
N ASP A 152 -5.22 -18.23 -4.22
CA ASP A 152 -5.68 -19.30 -3.33
C ASP A 152 -6.62 -18.84 -2.19
N LYS A 153 -7.45 -17.83 -2.49
CA LYS A 153 -8.42 -17.20 -1.57
C LYS A 153 -7.77 -16.61 -0.31
N THR A 154 -6.52 -16.18 -0.38
CA THR A 154 -5.80 -15.55 0.73
C THR A 154 -4.94 -14.37 0.28
N THR A 155 -4.45 -13.56 1.21
CA THR A 155 -3.45 -12.53 0.92
C THR A 155 -2.08 -13.17 0.75
N HIS A 156 -1.15 -12.43 0.15
CA HIS A 156 0.22 -12.87 -0.08
C HIS A 156 1.20 -11.84 0.47
N PRO A 157 2.48 -12.22 0.70
CA PRO A 157 3.47 -11.27 1.15
C PRO A 157 3.62 -10.11 0.15
N ILE A 158 3.80 -8.90 0.66
CA ILE A 158 3.98 -7.69 -0.14
C ILE A 158 5.20 -7.82 -1.06
N ALA A 159 5.15 -7.14 -2.20
CA ALA A 159 6.22 -7.08 -3.19
C ALA A 159 6.70 -8.44 -3.73
N THR A 160 5.82 -9.45 -3.75
CA THR A 160 6.10 -10.76 -4.36
C THR A 160 5.68 -10.86 -5.83
N THR A 161 4.95 -9.87 -6.32
CA THR A 161 4.60 -9.72 -7.74
C THR A 161 5.56 -8.77 -8.47
N LYS A 162 5.37 -8.54 -9.78
CA LYS A 162 6.14 -7.51 -10.49
C LYS A 162 5.63 -6.12 -10.10
N PRO A 163 6.49 -5.10 -9.97
CA PRO A 163 6.00 -3.75 -9.77
C PRO A 163 5.51 -3.12 -11.09
N ASN A 164 4.81 -1.99 -10.99
CA ASN A 164 4.45 -1.16 -12.14
C ASN A 164 5.66 -0.35 -12.67
N THR A 165 5.46 0.46 -13.71
CA THR A 165 6.54 1.26 -14.33
C THR A 165 7.19 2.30 -13.40
N LEU A 166 6.57 2.66 -12.27
CA LEU A 166 7.18 3.50 -11.24
C LEU A 166 7.91 2.67 -10.17
N GLY A 167 7.87 1.34 -10.26
CA GLY A 167 8.43 0.40 -9.30
C GLY A 167 7.61 0.27 -7.99
N ILE A 168 6.31 0.58 -8.05
CA ILE A 168 5.34 0.38 -6.97
C ILE A 168 4.71 -1.01 -7.12
N TYR A 169 4.63 -1.77 -6.04
CA TYR A 169 4.06 -3.12 -6.03
C TYR A 169 2.60 -3.11 -5.61
N ASP A 170 1.89 -4.14 -6.04
CA ASP A 170 0.58 -4.54 -5.51
C ASP A 170 -0.48 -3.42 -5.56
N MET A 171 -0.35 -2.49 -6.51
CA MET A 171 -1.40 -1.49 -6.82
C MET A 171 -2.67 -2.14 -7.39
N ARG A 172 -2.65 -3.44 -7.71
CA ARG A 172 -3.78 -4.19 -8.27
C ARG A 172 -3.84 -5.55 -7.60
N GLY A 173 -4.96 -5.86 -6.95
CA GLY A 173 -5.10 -7.11 -6.21
C GLY A 173 -4.35 -7.10 -4.88
N ASN A 174 -4.09 -8.30 -4.35
CA ASN A 174 -3.72 -8.60 -2.96
C ASN A 174 -4.78 -8.10 -1.98
N VAL A 175 -4.83 -6.81 -1.68
CA VAL A 175 -5.88 -6.18 -0.86
C VAL A 175 -6.40 -4.92 -1.54
N GLY A 176 -7.69 -4.64 -1.37
CA GLY A 176 -8.24 -3.35 -1.73
C GLY A 176 -7.72 -2.27 -0.77
N GLU A 177 -7.45 -1.08 -1.27
CA GLU A 177 -6.80 -0.02 -0.50
C GLU A 177 -7.77 1.12 -0.20
N TRP A 178 -7.75 1.61 1.04
CA TRP A 178 -8.46 2.84 1.41
C TRP A 178 -7.99 4.04 0.58
N VAL A 179 -8.95 4.79 0.03
CA VAL A 179 -8.75 6.11 -0.59
C VAL A 179 -9.79 7.10 -0.11
N THR A 180 -9.44 8.39 -0.12
CA THR A 180 -10.39 9.48 0.13
C THR A 180 -11.01 9.96 -1.18
N THR A 181 -12.30 10.26 -1.13
CA THR A 181 -13.05 10.89 -2.23
C THR A 181 -13.91 12.02 -1.68
N LYS A 182 -14.45 12.87 -2.56
CA LYS A 182 -15.41 13.92 -2.19
C LYS A 182 -16.64 13.38 -1.43
N ASP A 183 -17.02 12.13 -1.67
CA ASP A 183 -18.20 11.47 -1.11
C ASP A 183 -17.83 10.55 0.08
N GLY A 184 -16.66 10.77 0.68
CA GLY A 184 -16.13 9.99 1.80
C GLY A 184 -15.17 8.87 1.39
N PRO A 185 -14.77 8.00 2.33
CA PRO A 185 -13.81 6.94 2.07
C PRO A 185 -14.38 5.89 1.10
N ARG A 186 -13.49 5.34 0.27
CA ARG A 186 -13.75 4.23 -0.65
C ARG A 186 -12.60 3.23 -0.59
N VAL A 187 -12.83 2.03 -1.12
CA VAL A 187 -11.79 1.03 -1.33
C VAL A 187 -11.58 0.84 -2.82
N ILE A 188 -10.33 0.82 -3.29
CA ILE A 188 -9.97 0.71 -4.72
C ILE A 188 -8.90 -0.37 -4.95
N GLY A 189 -8.62 -0.72 -6.21
CA GLY A 189 -7.51 -1.62 -6.59
C GLY A 189 -7.90 -3.09 -6.74
N GLY A 190 -8.95 -3.53 -6.03
CA GLY A 190 -9.35 -4.93 -5.97
C GLY A 190 -8.45 -5.75 -5.03
N SER A 191 -8.81 -6.99 -4.76
CA SER A 191 -8.11 -7.85 -3.79
C SER A 191 -7.90 -9.27 -4.32
N PHE A 192 -7.36 -10.16 -3.49
CA PHE A 192 -7.31 -11.60 -3.72
C PHE A 192 -8.69 -12.24 -4.02
N ARG A 193 -9.81 -11.53 -3.78
CA ARG A 193 -11.18 -11.98 -4.09
C ARG A 193 -11.71 -11.47 -5.42
N THR A 194 -11.07 -10.46 -5.99
CA THR A 194 -11.54 -9.77 -7.19
C THR A 194 -11.04 -10.50 -8.44
N PRO A 195 -11.90 -10.73 -9.46
CA PRO A 195 -11.46 -11.25 -10.76
C PRO A 195 -10.38 -10.36 -11.40
N ALA A 196 -9.45 -10.95 -12.13
CA ALA A 196 -8.34 -10.22 -12.78
C ALA A 196 -8.82 -9.13 -13.74
N GLU A 197 -10.02 -9.29 -14.30
CA GLU A 197 -10.64 -8.40 -15.26
C GLU A 197 -11.24 -7.15 -14.60
N GLU A 198 -11.41 -7.17 -13.28
CA GLU A 198 -12.07 -6.11 -12.51
C GLU A 198 -11.09 -5.27 -11.67
N ILE A 199 -9.88 -5.76 -11.41
CA ILE A 199 -8.85 -5.09 -10.58
C ILE A 199 -8.40 -3.73 -11.12
N GLY A 200 -7.87 -2.90 -10.23
CA GLY A 200 -7.36 -1.56 -10.52
C GLY A 200 -8.41 -0.47 -10.31
N SER A 201 -8.37 0.56 -11.15
CA SER A 201 -9.16 1.79 -10.96
C SER A 201 -10.68 1.59 -11.08
N SER A 202 -11.13 0.51 -11.70
CA SER A 202 -12.55 0.14 -11.81
C SER A 202 -13.11 -0.55 -10.56
N SER A 203 -12.25 -1.06 -9.68
CA SER A 203 -12.64 -1.76 -8.44
C SER A 203 -13.01 -0.81 -7.30
N LEU A 204 -13.84 0.21 -7.56
CA LEU A 204 -14.22 1.19 -6.54
C LEU A 204 -15.42 0.70 -5.71
N LEU A 205 -15.19 0.45 -4.43
CA LEU A 205 -16.21 -0.02 -3.48
C LEU A 205 -16.57 1.06 -2.46
N THR A 206 -17.87 1.19 -2.19
CA THR A 206 -18.40 1.99 -1.09
C THR A 206 -18.47 1.14 0.17
N PRO A 207 -17.90 1.57 1.31
CA PRO A 207 -18.03 0.87 2.56
C PRO A 207 -19.51 0.76 2.97
N ILE A 208 -19.92 -0.45 3.34
CA ILE A 208 -21.29 -0.73 3.79
C ILE A 208 -21.29 -1.17 5.24
N LYS A 209 -22.40 -0.96 5.95
CA LYS A 209 -22.54 -1.38 7.36
C LYS A 209 -22.31 -2.88 7.56
N ASP A 210 -22.57 -3.67 6.52
CA ASP A 210 -22.43 -5.12 6.53
C ASP A 210 -20.98 -5.60 6.63
N TRP A 211 -20.00 -4.71 6.40
CA TRP A 211 -18.58 -5.01 6.58
C TRP A 211 -18.18 -5.23 8.05
N ASN A 212 -19.11 -5.09 8.98
CA ASN A 212 -18.89 -5.34 10.40
C ASN A 212 -20.02 -6.14 11.05
N ILE A 213 -20.83 -6.87 10.30
CA ILE A 213 -22.00 -7.57 10.86
C ILE A 213 -21.58 -8.71 11.79
N THR A 214 -20.50 -9.41 11.47
CA THR A 214 -20.04 -10.58 12.24
C THR A 214 -19.25 -10.23 13.49
N ASP A 215 -18.99 -8.95 13.76
CA ASP A 215 -18.42 -8.50 15.04
C ASP A 215 -19.44 -8.77 16.16
N PRO A 216 -19.11 -9.65 17.13
CA PRO A 216 -20.01 -9.99 18.22
C PRO A 216 -19.97 -8.99 19.38
N GLN A 217 -19.10 -7.96 19.33
CA GLN A 217 -19.05 -6.91 20.34
C GLN A 217 -20.31 -6.01 20.28
N LEU A 218 -20.76 -5.54 21.45
CA LEU A 218 -21.89 -4.63 21.60
C LEU A 218 -21.48 -3.43 22.48
N PRO A 219 -21.32 -2.21 21.92
CA PRO A 219 -21.40 -1.89 20.48
C PRO A 219 -20.25 -2.51 19.69
N ARG A 220 -20.47 -2.71 18.39
CA ARG A 220 -19.43 -3.21 17.47
C ARG A 220 -18.25 -2.24 17.41
N SER A 221 -17.05 -2.77 17.18
CA SER A 221 -15.82 -1.99 17.12
C SER A 221 -15.87 -0.97 15.98
N PRO A 222 -15.54 0.32 16.24
CA PRO A 222 -15.35 1.30 15.18
C PRO A 222 -13.97 1.16 14.49
N TRP A 223 -13.09 0.31 15.02
CA TRP A 223 -11.69 0.18 14.59
C TRP A 223 -11.47 -0.94 13.58
N TRP A 224 -12.27 -1.99 13.68
CA TRP A 224 -12.12 -3.20 12.89
C TRP A 224 -13.41 -3.51 12.15
N PHE A 225 -13.25 -3.97 10.91
CA PHE A 225 -14.32 -4.50 10.09
C PHE A 225 -14.20 -6.02 10.02
N ALA A 226 -15.09 -6.69 10.74
CA ALA A 226 -15.09 -8.13 10.85
C ALA A 226 -15.33 -8.87 9.53
N ASP A 227 -15.87 -8.20 8.51
CA ASP A 227 -16.19 -8.79 7.20
C ASP A 227 -15.41 -8.14 6.03
N ALA A 228 -14.48 -7.24 6.33
CA ALA A 228 -13.62 -6.56 5.34
C ALA A 228 -12.15 -6.99 5.41
N ASP A 229 -11.92 -8.30 5.52
CA ASP A 229 -10.59 -8.95 5.54
C ASP A 229 -9.80 -8.87 4.21
N PHE A 230 -10.37 -8.21 3.21
CA PHE A 230 -9.75 -7.92 1.93
C PHE A 230 -9.33 -6.46 1.79
N VAL A 231 -9.53 -5.64 2.83
CA VAL A 231 -9.26 -4.20 2.82
C VAL A 231 -8.04 -3.89 3.66
N GLY A 232 -7.03 -3.30 3.03
CA GLY A 232 -5.81 -2.80 3.66
C GLY A 232 -5.59 -1.31 3.41
N LEU A 233 -4.33 -0.90 3.45
CA LEU A 233 -3.94 0.50 3.41
C LEU A 233 -2.67 0.73 2.61
N ARG A 234 -2.64 1.84 1.88
CA ARG A 234 -1.46 2.50 1.36
C ARG A 234 -1.45 3.93 1.87
N ILE A 235 -0.28 4.57 1.95
CA ILE A 235 -0.16 5.95 2.45
C ILE A 235 0.57 6.85 1.46
N VAL A 236 0.31 8.16 1.58
CA VAL A 236 1.08 9.21 0.91
C VAL A 236 1.75 10.13 1.92
N ILE A 237 2.89 10.70 1.55
CA ILE A 237 3.42 11.92 2.16
C ILE A 237 3.10 13.06 1.20
N ASN A 238 2.28 13.99 1.67
CA ASN A 238 2.03 15.24 0.97
C ASN A 238 3.16 16.19 1.34
N LYS A 239 3.95 16.62 0.35
CA LYS A 239 4.82 17.78 0.60
C LYS A 239 3.91 18.98 0.76
N GLU A 240 4.03 19.70 1.87
CA GLU A 240 3.54 21.07 1.87
C GLU A 240 4.23 21.80 0.72
N ASN A 241 3.47 22.57 -0.05
CA ASN A 241 4.04 23.51 -1.01
C ASN A 241 4.86 24.52 -0.21
N TYR A 242 6.13 24.22 0.07
CA TYR A 242 7.09 25.27 0.35
C TYR A 242 7.19 26.05 -0.95
N ASN A 243 6.51 27.20 -0.99
CA ASN A 243 6.75 28.20 -2.01
C ASN A 243 8.27 28.41 -2.07
N GLU A 244 8.86 28.13 -3.23
CA GLU A 244 10.21 28.58 -3.56
C GLU A 244 10.33 30.10 -3.43
#